data_AF-A0A9P8FBY5-F1
#
_entry.id   AF-A0A9P8FBY5-F1
#
_cell.length_a   1.000
_cell.length_b   1.000
_cell.length_c   1.000
_cell.angle_alpha   90.00
_cell.angle_beta   90.00
_cell.angle_gamma   90.00
#
_symmetry.space_group_name_H-M   'P 1'
#
loop_
_entity.id
_entity.type
_entity.pdbx_description
1 polymer ?
#
loop_
_entity_poly.entity_id
_entity_poly.type
_entity_poly.pdbx_seq_one_letter_code
_entity_poly.pdbx_strand_id
1 'polypeptide(L)'
;FIVGDYKTAIEPVYERAILRALDNISKNVPEQELAIQWDVPLEFALLEGVWVQPWFSPLKQGILDRWVKLTAAVNPAIDMGFHFCYGDIGHQHFTQPKDMGFMVDMAKELLGQTKRRVDYIHMPVPKDRDDVAYFASLKGLQAVRGDMDIYLGLVHTDDLEGTQRRIKAALEVLNGFGVATECGWGRTSPEEIDSIVHILDAVSETNA
;
A
#
# COMPACT_ATOMS: atom_id res chain seq x y z
N PHE A 1 -10.71 13.85 -16.42
CA PHE A 1 -9.90 14.42 -15.32
C PHE A 1 -10.57 15.69 -14.81
N ILE A 2 -10.64 15.88 -13.48
CA ILE A 2 -11.13 17.13 -12.87
C ILE A 2 -9.97 18.13 -12.90
N VAL A 3 -10.20 19.30 -13.49
CA VAL A 3 -9.15 20.29 -13.80
C VAL A 3 -9.28 21.54 -12.94
N GLY A 4 -8.15 22.19 -12.64
CA GLY A 4 -8.12 23.49 -11.94
C GLY A 4 -8.85 23.50 -10.59
N ASP A 5 -9.49 24.63 -10.28
CA ASP A 5 -10.17 24.89 -9.00
C ASP A 5 -11.34 23.94 -8.70
N TYR A 6 -11.84 23.22 -9.70
CA TYR A 6 -12.86 22.18 -9.48
C TYR A 6 -12.38 21.07 -8.55
N LYS A 7 -11.06 20.83 -8.44
CA LYS A 7 -10.52 19.85 -7.49
C LYS A 7 -10.82 20.24 -6.04
N THR A 8 -10.61 21.51 -5.70
CA THR A 8 -10.93 22.05 -4.37
C THR A 8 -12.43 21.98 -4.07
N ALA A 9 -13.27 22.24 -5.07
CA ALA A 9 -14.72 22.19 -4.90
C ALA A 9 -15.27 20.76 -4.78
N ILE A 10 -14.74 19.81 -5.55
CA ILE A 10 -15.27 18.44 -5.61
C ILE A 10 -14.77 17.57 -4.46
N GLU A 11 -13.56 17.81 -3.97
CA GLU A 11 -12.92 16.94 -2.98
C GLU A 11 -13.77 16.73 -1.72
N PRO A 12 -14.35 17.77 -1.08
CA PRO A 12 -15.25 17.56 0.06
C PRO A 12 -16.52 16.78 -0.29
N VAL A 13 -17.01 16.88 -1.54
CA VAL A 13 -18.18 16.12 -2.01
C VAL A 13 -17.83 14.64 -2.17
N TYR A 14 -16.68 14.37 -2.78
CA TYR A 14 -16.18 13.02 -3.02
C TYR A 14 -15.84 12.32 -1.70
N GLU A 15 -15.19 13.03 -0.78
CA GLU A 15 -14.90 12.54 0.56
C GLU A 15 -16.17 12.11 1.30
N ARG A 16 -17.21 12.97 1.33
CA ARG A 16 -18.51 12.60 1.94
C ARG A 16 -19.13 11.36 1.30
N ALA A 17 -18.98 11.19 -0.01
CA ALA A 17 -19.50 10.02 -0.73
C ALA A 17 -18.75 8.74 -0.33
N ILE A 18 -17.41 8.78 -0.24
CA ILE A 18 -16.58 7.66 0.22
C ILE A 18 -16.92 7.30 1.67
N LEU A 19 -17.01 8.29 2.57
CA LEU A 19 -17.31 8.03 3.97
C LEU A 19 -18.71 7.44 4.17
N ARG A 20 -19.68 7.83 3.34
CA ARG A 20 -21.00 7.20 3.32
C ARG A 20 -20.94 5.75 2.82
N ALA A 21 -20.08 5.45 1.84
CA ALA A 21 -19.88 4.09 1.36
C ALA A 21 -19.25 3.21 2.46
N LEU A 22 -18.23 3.71 3.15
CA LEU A 22 -17.61 3.06 4.31
C LEU A 22 -18.64 2.74 5.39
N ASP A 23 -19.48 3.71 5.77
CA ASP A 23 -20.55 3.53 6.76
C ASP A 23 -21.56 2.44 6.30
N ASN A 24 -21.94 2.45 5.03
CA ASN A 24 -22.83 1.42 4.48
C ASN A 24 -22.18 0.02 4.51
N ILE A 25 -20.90 -0.12 4.17
CA ILE A 25 -20.19 -1.40 4.23
C ILE A 25 -20.14 -1.89 5.69
N SER A 26 -19.70 -1.02 6.60
CA SER A 26 -19.53 -1.35 8.03
C SER A 26 -20.85 -1.73 8.71
N LYS A 27 -21.99 -1.23 8.23
CA LYS A 27 -23.33 -1.59 8.74
C LYS A 27 -23.84 -2.95 8.26
N ASN A 28 -23.32 -3.45 7.15
CA ASN A 28 -23.88 -4.63 6.47
C ASN A 28 -22.94 -5.83 6.44
N VAL A 29 -21.66 -5.66 6.81
CA VAL A 29 -20.68 -6.75 6.95
C VAL A 29 -20.24 -6.82 8.42
N PRO A 30 -20.28 -8.00 9.06
CA PRO A 30 -19.80 -8.14 10.43
C PRO A 30 -18.35 -7.68 10.57
N GLU A 31 -18.03 -7.00 11.67
CA GLU A 31 -16.72 -6.37 11.88
C GLU A 31 -15.56 -7.38 11.82
N GLN A 32 -15.77 -8.58 12.35
CA GLN A 32 -14.79 -9.67 12.35
C GLN A 32 -14.60 -10.36 10.99
N GLU A 33 -15.40 -10.01 9.99
CA GLU A 33 -15.32 -10.52 8.61
C GLU A 33 -14.92 -9.42 7.61
N LEU A 34 -14.57 -8.24 8.12
CA LEU A 34 -14.33 -7.05 7.31
C LEU A 34 -12.91 -6.51 7.53
N ALA A 35 -12.24 -6.22 6.42
CA ALA A 35 -11.04 -5.38 6.37
C ALA A 35 -11.28 -4.21 5.41
N ILE A 36 -10.78 -3.03 5.76
CA ILE A 36 -10.86 -1.81 4.95
C ILE A 36 -9.46 -1.41 4.49
N GLN A 37 -9.25 -1.39 3.18
CA GLN A 37 -8.01 -0.91 2.58
C GLN A 37 -8.20 0.46 1.94
N TRP A 38 -7.27 1.38 2.22
CA TRP A 38 -7.14 2.64 1.49
C TRP A 38 -6.02 2.54 0.46
N ASP A 39 -6.40 2.57 -0.82
CA ASP A 39 -5.46 2.61 -1.94
C ASP A 39 -5.08 4.06 -2.24
N VAL A 40 -3.78 4.38 -2.26
CA VAL A 40 -3.28 5.75 -2.35
C VAL A 40 -2.33 6.03 -3.54
N PRO A 41 -2.66 5.59 -4.78
CA PRO A 41 -1.78 5.80 -5.94
C PRO A 41 -1.64 7.27 -6.35
N LEU A 42 -2.70 8.07 -6.16
CA LEU A 42 -2.70 9.47 -6.57
C LEU A 42 -1.76 10.30 -5.69
N GLU A 43 -1.70 9.98 -4.41
CA GLU A 43 -0.84 10.64 -3.44
C GLU A 43 0.63 10.39 -3.75
N PHE A 44 1.01 9.15 -4.11
CA PHE A 44 2.37 8.87 -4.59
C PHE A 44 2.66 9.56 -5.92
N ALA A 45 1.70 9.62 -6.86
CA ALA A 45 1.89 10.38 -8.10
C ALA A 45 2.12 11.89 -7.84
N LEU A 46 1.35 12.48 -6.92
CA LEU A 46 1.52 13.87 -6.50
C LEU A 46 2.89 14.10 -5.86
N LEU A 47 3.32 13.20 -4.98
CA LEU A 47 4.58 13.27 -4.26
C LEU A 47 5.80 13.12 -5.19
N GLU A 48 5.72 12.23 -6.18
CA GLU A 48 6.73 12.05 -7.23
C GLU A 48 6.67 13.17 -8.29
N GLY A 49 5.67 14.06 -8.23
CA GLY A 49 5.51 15.18 -9.14
C GLY A 49 5.08 14.78 -10.56
N VAL A 50 4.41 13.65 -10.70
CA VAL A 50 3.97 13.11 -12.00
C VAL A 50 2.46 13.14 -12.17
N TRP A 51 2.02 13.26 -13.43
CA TRP A 51 0.61 13.17 -13.91
C TRP A 51 -0.38 14.22 -13.41
N VAL A 52 -0.29 14.66 -12.16
CA VAL A 52 -1.27 15.52 -11.50
C VAL A 52 -0.55 16.62 -10.73
N GLN A 53 -0.99 17.86 -10.92
CA GLN A 53 -0.53 19.00 -10.11
C GLN A 53 -1.33 19.08 -8.80
N PRO A 54 -0.66 19.31 -7.65
CA PRO A 54 -1.32 19.56 -6.38
C PRO A 54 -2.28 20.76 -6.43
N TRP A 55 -3.35 20.70 -5.65
CA TRP A 55 -4.31 21.81 -5.44
C TRP A 55 -4.40 22.24 -3.98
N PHE A 56 -3.48 21.75 -3.15
CA PHE A 56 -3.35 22.06 -1.74
C PHE A 56 -1.87 22.16 -1.38
N SER A 57 -1.56 22.84 -0.29
CA SER A 57 -0.21 23.05 0.22
C SER A 57 -0.25 23.22 1.75
N PRO A 58 0.76 22.72 2.51
CA PRO A 58 1.90 21.93 2.06
C PRO A 58 1.52 20.53 1.54
N LEU A 59 2.20 20.02 0.51
CA LEU A 59 1.81 18.78 -0.17
C LEU A 59 1.82 17.56 0.76
N LYS A 60 2.98 17.24 1.36
CA LYS A 60 3.12 16.07 2.24
C LYS A 60 2.15 16.12 3.42
N GLN A 61 2.07 17.26 4.10
CA GLN A 61 1.15 17.41 5.25
C GLN A 61 -0.31 17.34 4.80
N GLY A 62 -0.68 17.93 3.66
CA GLY A 62 -2.04 17.85 3.15
C GLY A 62 -2.47 16.42 2.81
N ILE A 63 -1.55 15.58 2.33
CA ILE A 63 -1.79 14.15 2.13
C ILE A 63 -1.99 13.44 3.49
N LEU A 64 -1.09 13.68 4.44
CA LEU A 64 -1.15 13.07 5.78
C LEU A 64 -2.43 13.44 6.53
N ASP A 65 -2.86 14.70 6.47
CA ASP A 65 -4.10 15.17 7.10
C ASP A 65 -5.33 14.40 6.58
N ARG A 66 -5.35 14.11 5.27
CA ARG A 66 -6.42 13.32 4.63
C ARG A 66 -6.36 11.87 5.06
N TRP A 67 -5.16 11.26 5.04
CA TRP A 67 -4.99 9.88 5.49
C TRP A 67 -5.39 9.71 6.95
N VAL A 68 -4.95 10.60 7.84
CA VAL A 68 -5.33 10.60 9.26
C VAL A 68 -6.86 10.68 9.41
N LYS A 69 -7.52 11.53 8.63
CA LYS A 69 -8.99 11.61 8.64
C LYS A 69 -9.65 10.32 8.17
N LEU A 70 -9.14 9.68 7.12
CA LEU A 70 -9.65 8.38 6.63
C LEU A 70 -9.42 7.27 7.65
N THR A 71 -8.26 7.22 8.32
CA THR A 71 -8.01 6.25 9.40
C THR A 71 -8.98 6.43 10.56
N ALA A 72 -9.28 7.67 10.96
CA ALA A 72 -10.18 7.98 12.05
C ALA A 72 -11.64 7.63 11.75
N ALA A 73 -12.00 7.46 10.48
CA ALA A 73 -13.36 7.13 10.06
C ALA A 73 -13.69 5.63 10.16
N VAL A 74 -12.68 4.75 10.25
CA VAL A 74 -12.90 3.30 10.35
C VAL A 74 -13.03 2.91 11.82
N ASN A 75 -14.04 2.09 12.15
CA ASN A 75 -14.22 1.56 13.51
C ASN A 75 -12.92 0.85 13.96
N PRO A 76 -12.37 1.14 15.15
CA PRO A 76 -11.19 0.44 15.68
C PRO A 76 -11.33 -1.09 15.80
N ALA A 77 -12.56 -1.63 15.78
CA ALA A 77 -12.81 -3.07 15.77
C ALA A 77 -12.66 -3.74 14.38
N ILE A 78 -12.56 -2.95 13.31
CA ILE A 78 -12.38 -3.41 11.92
C ILE A 78 -10.90 -3.28 11.55
N ASP A 79 -10.35 -4.31 10.92
CA ASP A 79 -8.99 -4.26 10.38
C ASP A 79 -8.89 -3.23 9.24
N MET A 80 -7.84 -2.43 9.25
CA MET A 80 -7.66 -1.29 8.36
C MET A 80 -6.20 -1.11 8.00
N GLY A 81 -5.94 -1.02 6.70
CA GLY A 81 -4.61 -0.83 6.17
C GLY A 81 -4.54 0.06 4.94
N PHE A 82 -3.31 0.24 4.46
CA PHE A 82 -3.01 1.03 3.27
C PHE A 82 -2.33 0.19 2.21
N HIS A 83 -2.69 0.42 0.95
CA HIS A 83 -1.93 -0.03 -0.20
C HIS A 83 -1.20 1.18 -0.80
N PHE A 84 0.10 1.25 -0.56
CA PHE A 84 0.97 2.18 -1.27
C PHE A 84 1.13 1.68 -2.70
N CYS A 85 1.03 2.58 -3.68
CA CYS A 85 0.92 2.18 -5.06
C CYS A 85 1.63 3.19 -5.95
N TYR A 86 2.50 2.70 -6.81
CA TYR A 86 3.14 3.49 -7.87
C TYR A 86 2.43 3.30 -9.22
N GLY A 87 1.18 2.82 -9.20
CA GLY A 87 0.38 2.51 -10.39
C GLY A 87 0.83 1.23 -11.10
N ASP A 88 -0.06 0.64 -11.88
CA ASP A 88 0.20 -0.62 -12.59
C ASP A 88 -0.37 -0.53 -14.02
N ILE A 89 -0.04 0.56 -14.73
CA ILE A 89 -0.47 0.71 -16.11
C ILE A 89 0.47 -0.09 -16.99
N GLY A 90 0.02 -1.26 -17.44
CA GLY A 90 0.81 -2.17 -18.27
C GLY A 90 1.95 -2.84 -17.52
N HIS A 91 1.75 -3.19 -16.24
CA HIS A 91 2.77 -3.80 -15.38
C HIS A 91 4.00 -2.92 -15.14
N GLN A 92 3.80 -1.61 -15.21
CA GLN A 92 4.83 -0.62 -14.93
C GLN A 92 4.32 0.45 -13.99
N HIS A 93 5.17 0.76 -13.03
CA HIS A 93 5.05 1.94 -12.18
C HIS A 93 5.20 3.22 -13.00
N PHE A 94 4.45 4.26 -12.62
CA PHE A 94 4.66 5.60 -13.16
C PHE A 94 6.01 6.20 -12.75
N THR A 95 6.60 5.68 -11.68
CA THR A 95 7.94 5.98 -11.21
C THR A 95 8.49 4.74 -10.53
N GLN A 96 9.63 4.24 -10.99
CA GLN A 96 10.26 3.10 -10.33
C GLN A 96 10.99 3.59 -9.08
N PRO A 97 10.55 3.21 -7.87
CA PRO A 97 11.23 3.60 -6.64
C PRO A 97 12.67 3.08 -6.65
N LYS A 98 13.62 3.95 -6.27
CA LYS A 98 15.04 3.59 -6.19
C LYS A 98 15.33 2.69 -4.98
N ASP A 99 14.59 2.93 -3.90
CA ASP A 99 14.62 2.19 -2.64
C ASP A 99 13.25 2.32 -1.96
N MET A 100 13.08 1.60 -0.83
CA MET A 100 11.85 1.64 -0.03
C MET A 100 11.71 2.91 0.84
N GLY A 101 12.72 3.79 0.86
CA GLY A 101 12.85 4.90 1.80
C GLY A 101 11.68 5.87 1.78
N PHE A 102 11.20 6.24 0.60
CA PHE A 102 10.10 7.19 0.48
C PHE A 102 8.77 6.65 1.03
N MET A 103 8.46 5.38 0.72
CA MET A 103 7.32 4.67 1.31
C MET A 103 7.46 4.54 2.83
N VAL A 104 8.65 4.17 3.31
CA VAL A 104 8.94 4.08 4.75
C VAL A 104 8.73 5.40 5.46
N ASP A 105 9.18 6.51 4.88
CA ASP A 105 9.01 7.85 5.47
C ASP A 105 7.54 8.24 5.56
N MET A 106 6.75 8.01 4.50
CA MET A 106 5.31 8.26 4.54
C MET A 106 4.57 7.37 5.56
N ALA A 107 4.95 6.09 5.66
CA ALA A 107 4.38 5.18 6.65
C ALA A 107 4.68 5.63 8.09
N LYS A 108 5.93 6.00 8.39
CA LYS A 108 6.31 6.46 9.74
C LYS A 108 5.57 7.73 10.15
N GLU A 109 5.43 8.67 9.23
CA GLU A 109 4.71 9.92 9.47
C GLU A 109 3.22 9.68 9.70
N LEU A 110 2.62 8.78 8.93
CA LEU A 110 1.24 8.35 9.14
C LEU A 110 1.07 7.75 10.55
N LEU A 111 1.88 6.75 10.90
CA LEU A 111 1.80 6.07 12.20
C LEU A 111 1.98 7.04 13.38
N GLY A 112 2.83 8.06 13.22
CA GLY A 112 3.04 9.09 14.24
C GLY A 112 1.86 10.05 14.44
N GLN A 113 0.92 10.11 13.50
CA GLN A 113 -0.21 11.06 13.52
C GLN A 113 -1.57 10.38 13.73
N THR A 114 -1.67 9.07 13.48
CA THR A 114 -2.90 8.30 13.67
C THR A 114 -3.15 7.95 15.13
N LYS A 115 -4.41 8.04 15.59
CA LYS A 115 -4.80 7.69 16.96
C LYS A 115 -5.29 6.24 17.11
N ARG A 116 -5.89 5.68 16.05
CA ARG A 116 -6.22 4.26 15.98
C ARG A 116 -5.05 3.50 15.36
N ARG A 117 -4.93 2.20 15.64
CA ARG A 117 -3.89 1.32 15.06
C ARG A 117 -3.93 1.38 13.53
N VAL A 118 -2.84 1.22 12.80
CA VAL A 118 -2.92 0.81 11.38
C VAL A 118 -2.57 -0.67 11.39
N ASP A 119 -3.46 -1.53 10.90
CA ASP A 119 -3.29 -2.98 11.04
C ASP A 119 -2.26 -3.50 10.05
N TYR A 120 -2.25 -2.95 8.82
CA TYR A 120 -1.27 -3.33 7.82
C TYR A 120 -0.92 -2.20 6.85
N ILE A 121 0.29 -2.27 6.30
CA ILE A 121 0.70 -1.47 5.14
C ILE A 121 1.30 -2.41 4.09
N HIS A 122 0.71 -2.39 2.90
CA HIS A 122 1.25 -3.05 1.71
C HIS A 122 2.14 -2.09 0.92
N MET A 123 3.34 -2.56 0.53
CA MET A 123 4.28 -1.80 -0.29
C MET A 123 4.74 -2.61 -1.53
N PRO A 124 4.64 -2.04 -2.75
CA PRO A 124 5.05 -2.69 -3.99
C PRO A 124 6.57 -2.80 -4.07
N VAL A 125 7.06 -3.87 -4.70
CA VAL A 125 8.48 -4.10 -4.94
C VAL A 125 8.66 -4.43 -6.43
N PRO A 126 9.46 -3.66 -7.18
CA PRO A 126 9.72 -3.96 -8.58
C PRO A 126 10.37 -5.33 -8.77
N LYS A 127 10.03 -6.02 -9.88
CA LYS A 127 10.50 -7.39 -10.18
C LYS A 127 12.02 -7.56 -10.14
N ASP A 128 12.76 -6.53 -10.54
CA ASP A 128 14.23 -6.52 -10.58
C ASP A 128 14.92 -6.18 -9.25
N ARG A 129 14.15 -5.98 -8.16
CA ARG A 129 14.69 -5.63 -6.84
C ARG A 129 14.77 -6.82 -5.91
N ASP A 130 15.80 -7.64 -6.10
CA ASP A 130 16.19 -8.73 -5.20
C ASP A 130 17.45 -8.42 -4.38
N ASP A 131 17.88 -7.15 -4.34
CA ASP A 131 19.04 -6.69 -3.59
C ASP A 131 18.66 -6.22 -2.17
N VAL A 132 19.49 -6.55 -1.18
CA VAL A 132 19.30 -6.17 0.24
C VAL A 132 19.28 -4.64 0.44
N ALA A 133 20.00 -3.90 -0.40
CA ALA A 133 20.11 -2.44 -0.27
C ALA A 133 18.77 -1.74 -0.53
N TYR A 134 17.98 -2.23 -1.49
CA TYR A 134 16.63 -1.75 -1.77
C TYR A 134 15.73 -1.78 -0.53
N PHE A 135 15.81 -2.84 0.26
CA PHE A 135 14.99 -3.05 1.46
C PHE A 135 15.51 -2.32 2.69
N ALA A 136 16.75 -1.83 2.69
CA ALA A 136 17.46 -1.42 3.91
C ALA A 136 16.72 -0.40 4.80
N SER A 137 15.93 0.51 4.21
CA SER A 137 15.15 1.51 4.94
C SER A 137 14.03 0.92 5.80
N LEU A 138 13.56 -0.30 5.49
CA LEU A 138 12.50 -0.99 6.24
C LEU A 138 12.87 -1.23 7.71
N LYS A 139 14.16 -1.24 8.08
CA LYS A 139 14.60 -1.25 9.50
C LYS A 139 14.01 -0.10 10.29
N GLY A 140 13.92 1.08 9.66
CA GLY A 140 13.35 2.27 10.27
C GLY A 140 11.84 2.15 10.52
N LEU A 141 11.11 1.49 9.61
CA LEU A 141 9.69 1.20 9.81
C LEU A 141 9.49 0.10 10.86
N GLN A 142 10.28 -0.96 10.81
CA GLN A 142 10.19 -2.05 11.79
C GLN A 142 10.43 -1.57 13.23
N ALA A 143 11.33 -0.60 13.43
CA ALA A 143 11.58 -0.04 14.74
C ALA A 143 10.37 0.69 15.36
N VAL A 144 9.38 1.11 14.54
CA VAL A 144 8.23 1.90 14.99
C VAL A 144 6.87 1.28 14.69
N ARG A 145 6.82 0.13 13.99
CA ARG A 145 5.57 -0.47 13.52
C ARG A 145 4.65 -0.97 14.63
N GLY A 146 5.19 -1.28 15.81
CA GLY A 146 4.42 -1.95 16.86
C GLY A 146 3.84 -3.26 16.34
N ASP A 147 2.52 -3.42 16.45
CA ASP A 147 1.77 -4.60 15.98
C ASP A 147 1.30 -4.48 14.52
N MET A 148 1.68 -3.43 13.78
CA MET A 148 1.32 -3.27 12.37
C MET A 148 2.08 -4.26 11.50
N ASP A 149 1.36 -4.93 10.60
CA ASP A 149 1.91 -5.87 9.64
C ASP A 149 2.40 -5.19 8.36
N ILE A 150 3.64 -5.51 7.98
CA ILE A 150 4.21 -5.08 6.71
C ILE A 150 3.92 -6.17 5.69
N TYR A 151 3.28 -5.81 4.57
CA TYR A 151 3.12 -6.69 3.41
C TYR A 151 3.99 -6.19 2.26
N LEU A 152 4.78 -7.07 1.68
CA LEU A 152 5.64 -6.76 0.55
C LEU A 152 5.12 -7.43 -0.73
N GLY A 153 4.97 -6.63 -1.78
CA GLY A 153 4.55 -7.08 -3.11
C GLY A 153 5.69 -7.78 -3.87
N LEU A 154 6.10 -8.97 -3.42
CA LEU A 154 7.26 -9.71 -3.93
C LEU A 154 6.95 -10.73 -5.03
N VAL A 155 5.67 -11.03 -5.25
CA VAL A 155 5.20 -12.04 -6.21
C VAL A 155 4.97 -11.38 -7.56
N HIS A 156 5.58 -11.97 -8.60
CA HIS A 156 5.33 -11.64 -10.00
C HIS A 156 5.04 -12.92 -10.77
N THR A 157 4.31 -12.79 -11.87
CA THR A 157 3.95 -13.90 -12.76
C THR A 157 5.19 -14.65 -13.25
N ASP A 158 5.08 -15.98 -13.21
CA ASP A 158 6.08 -16.96 -13.67
C ASP A 158 7.48 -16.75 -13.06
N ASP A 159 7.54 -16.29 -11.79
CA ASP A 159 8.80 -15.90 -11.14
C ASP A 159 8.92 -16.44 -9.70
N LEU A 160 8.74 -17.74 -9.51
CA LEU A 160 8.92 -18.40 -8.20
C LEU A 160 10.34 -18.18 -7.66
N GLU A 161 11.36 -18.44 -8.48
CA GLU A 161 12.76 -18.30 -8.06
C GLU A 161 13.10 -16.85 -7.71
N GLY A 162 12.65 -15.87 -8.50
CA GLY A 162 12.82 -14.46 -8.16
C GLY A 162 12.09 -14.11 -6.88
N THR A 163 10.90 -14.65 -6.65
CA THR A 163 10.10 -14.38 -5.45
C THR A 163 10.87 -14.84 -4.21
N GLN A 164 11.45 -16.04 -4.28
CA GLN A 164 12.30 -16.56 -3.21
C GLN A 164 13.55 -15.71 -2.96
N ARG A 165 14.20 -15.20 -4.02
CA ARG A 165 15.35 -14.28 -3.88
C ARG A 165 14.95 -12.98 -3.18
N ARG A 166 13.83 -12.38 -3.57
CA ARG A 166 13.31 -11.15 -2.94
C ARG A 166 12.91 -11.36 -1.49
N ILE A 167 12.22 -12.47 -1.17
CA ILE A 167 11.89 -12.85 0.21
C ILE A 167 13.17 -12.95 1.04
N LYS A 168 14.18 -13.67 0.53
CA LYS A 168 15.46 -13.82 1.21
C LYS A 168 16.12 -12.47 1.48
N ALA A 169 16.17 -11.59 0.47
CA ALA A 169 16.76 -10.26 0.62
C ALA A 169 16.03 -9.40 1.66
N ALA A 170 14.69 -9.45 1.67
CA ALA A 170 13.89 -8.74 2.66
C ALA A 170 14.06 -9.31 4.08
N LEU A 171 14.24 -10.62 4.24
CA LEU A 171 14.48 -11.28 5.54
C LEU A 171 15.85 -10.93 6.16
N GLU A 172 16.84 -10.50 5.37
CA GLU A 172 18.10 -9.94 5.91
C GLU A 172 17.90 -8.57 6.61
N VAL A 173 16.72 -7.96 6.42
CA VAL A 173 16.37 -6.63 6.90
C VAL A 173 15.23 -6.68 7.92
N LEU A 174 14.22 -7.52 7.67
CA LEU A 174 13.00 -7.64 8.46
C LEU A 174 12.90 -8.97 9.23
N ASN A 175 12.31 -8.96 10.43
CA ASN A 175 12.11 -10.18 11.22
C ASN A 175 10.78 -10.92 10.91
N GLY A 176 10.10 -10.55 9.83
CA GLY A 176 8.81 -11.10 9.43
C GLY A 176 7.95 -10.08 8.70
N PHE A 177 7.22 -10.53 7.69
CA PHE A 177 6.34 -9.74 6.82
C PHE A 177 5.39 -10.68 6.07
N GLY A 178 4.28 -10.15 5.59
CA GLY A 178 3.39 -10.83 4.65
C GLY A 178 3.88 -10.71 3.20
N VAL A 179 3.53 -11.68 2.36
CA VAL A 179 3.90 -11.72 0.94
C VAL A 179 2.66 -11.51 0.09
N ALA A 180 2.75 -10.65 -0.92
CA ALA A 180 1.68 -10.35 -1.86
C ALA A 180 2.22 -10.13 -3.28
N THR A 181 1.33 -9.92 -4.24
CA THR A 181 1.69 -9.33 -5.55
C THR A 181 1.94 -7.83 -5.42
N GLU A 182 2.67 -7.26 -6.37
CA GLU A 182 2.97 -5.82 -6.41
C GLU A 182 1.72 -4.91 -6.40
N CYS A 183 0.65 -5.34 -7.08
CA CYS A 183 -0.63 -4.63 -7.18
C CYS A 183 -1.78 -5.66 -7.33
N GLY A 184 -3.03 -5.19 -7.42
CA GLY A 184 -4.21 -6.03 -7.67
C GLY A 184 -4.31 -6.56 -9.11
N TRP A 185 -5.10 -7.63 -9.30
CA TRP A 185 -5.12 -8.43 -10.54
C TRP A 185 -6.11 -7.96 -11.61
N GLY A 186 -6.52 -6.69 -11.58
CA GLY A 186 -7.58 -6.17 -12.47
C GLY A 186 -7.24 -6.19 -13.97
N ARG A 187 -5.98 -6.47 -14.33
CA ARG A 187 -5.45 -6.52 -15.70
C ARG A 187 -4.73 -7.84 -16.02
N THR A 188 -4.81 -8.82 -15.13
CA THR A 188 -4.06 -10.07 -15.17
C THR A 188 -4.88 -11.16 -15.90
N SER A 189 -4.25 -11.96 -16.75
CA SER A 189 -4.91 -13.08 -17.43
C SER A 189 -5.23 -14.23 -16.46
N PRO A 190 -6.17 -15.14 -16.79
CA PRO A 190 -6.42 -16.33 -15.97
C PRO A 190 -5.17 -17.18 -15.73
N GLU A 191 -4.33 -17.37 -16.75
CA GLU A 191 -3.09 -18.14 -16.66
C GLU A 191 -2.06 -17.45 -15.74
N GLU A 192 -1.99 -16.12 -15.81
CA GLU A 192 -1.16 -15.32 -14.91
C GLU A 192 -1.66 -15.38 -13.46
N ILE A 193 -2.98 -15.42 -13.24
CA ILE A 193 -3.57 -15.61 -11.90
C ILE A 193 -3.19 -17.00 -11.35
N ASP A 194 -3.30 -18.06 -12.16
CA ASP A 194 -2.91 -19.42 -11.74
C ASP A 194 -1.44 -19.46 -11.31
N SER A 195 -0.56 -18.81 -12.08
CA SER A 195 0.86 -18.66 -11.76
C SER A 195 1.07 -17.93 -10.42
N ILE A 196 0.40 -16.79 -10.23
CA ILE A 196 0.47 -16.01 -8.98
C ILE A 196 0.02 -16.84 -7.77
N VAL A 197 -1.14 -17.51 -7.87
CA VAL A 197 -1.70 -18.31 -6.76
C VAL A 197 -0.77 -19.47 -6.42
N HIS A 198 -0.22 -20.15 -7.42
CA HIS A 198 0.74 -21.22 -7.20
C HIS A 198 2.02 -20.72 -6.48
N ILE A 199 2.53 -19.55 -6.87
CA ILE A 199 3.71 -18.97 -6.23
C ILE A 199 3.39 -18.57 -4.77
N LEU A 200 2.24 -17.92 -4.53
CA LEU A 200 1.80 -17.53 -3.19
C LEU A 200 1.68 -18.74 -2.26
N ASP A 201 1.08 -19.84 -2.75
CA ASP A 201 0.96 -21.10 -2.01
C ASP A 201 2.36 -21.66 -1.64
N ALA A 202 3.23 -21.80 -2.64
CA ALA A 202 4.57 -22.37 -2.46
C ALA A 202 5.45 -21.61 -1.45
N VAL A 203 5.32 -20.29 -1.37
CA VAL A 203 6.14 -19.46 -0.45
C VAL A 203 5.48 -19.23 0.91
N SER A 204 4.20 -19.57 1.06
CA SER A 204 3.48 -19.48 2.34
C SER A 204 3.79 -20.68 3.24
N GLU A 205 4.01 -21.87 2.68
CA GLU A 205 4.33 -23.09 3.42
C GLU A 205 5.74 -23.09 4.03
N THR A 206 6.66 -22.27 3.52
CA THR A 206 8.10 -22.34 3.86
C THR A 206 8.47 -21.59 5.15
N ASN A 207 7.54 -20.84 5.76
CA ASN A 207 7.79 -20.00 6.94
C ASN A 207 7.03 -20.48 8.21
N ALA A 208 6.50 -21.70 8.21
CA ALA A 208 5.84 -22.35 9.36
C ALA A 208 6.76 -23.33 10.10
#